data_AF-A0A1W1H7W9-F1
#
_entry.id   AF-A0A1W1H7W9-F1
#
_cell.length_a   1.000
_cell.length_b   1.000
_cell.length_c   1.000
_cell.angle_alpha   90.00
_cell.angle_beta   90.00
_cell.angle_gamma   90.00
#
_symmetry.space_group_name_H-M   'P 1'
#
loop_
_entity.id
_entity.type
_entity.pdbx_description
1 polymer ?
#
loop_
_entity_poly.entity_id
_entity_poly.type
_entity_poly.pdbx_seq_one_letter_code
_entity_poly.pdbx_strand_id
1 'polypeptide(L)'
;MKKVALIIMVLFLGFYLPSSALSADRDAIEKGVAAVVDAGTFDDATCQANAPESLYIFVMKADGELVVHPKKDAIVNLNAPKFQVIYDEVVKATPEGTWVQYQWDGKEKNTFVKQAGDMIVGCGY
;
A
#
# COMPACT_ATOMS: atom_id res chain seq x y z
N MET A 1 16.04 -58.02 -4.17
CA MET A 1 15.21 -57.64 -2.99
C MET A 1 15.72 -56.31 -2.47
N LYS A 2 14.77 -55.44 -2.09
CA LYS A 2 14.87 -53.97 -2.14
C LYS A 2 15.82 -53.37 -1.10
N LYS A 3 16.48 -52.28 -1.52
CA LYS A 3 17.44 -51.47 -0.78
C LYS A 3 16.74 -50.62 0.28
N VAL A 4 17.27 -50.68 1.50
CA VAL A 4 17.57 -49.64 2.51
C VAL A 4 16.91 -48.26 2.36
N ALA A 5 16.38 -47.77 3.49
CA ALA A 5 16.43 -46.39 4.05
C ALA A 5 15.05 -46.00 4.63
N LEU A 6 14.87 -45.14 5.62
CA LEU A 6 15.65 -44.54 6.71
C LEU A 6 14.59 -43.65 7.42
N ILE A 7 14.71 -43.55 8.74
CA ILE A 7 13.96 -42.71 9.68
C ILE A 7 13.88 -41.23 9.23
N ILE A 8 12.85 -40.48 9.70
CA ILE A 8 12.86 -39.05 10.16
C ILE A 8 11.42 -38.48 10.01
N MET A 9 10.63 -38.46 11.09
CA MET A 9 10.38 -37.30 11.97
C MET A 9 9.39 -36.30 11.35
N VAL A 10 8.11 -36.48 11.70
CA VAL A 10 7.04 -35.50 11.47
C VAL A 10 7.31 -34.32 12.40
N LEU A 11 7.85 -33.26 11.84
CA LEU A 11 8.02 -31.97 12.52
C LEU A 11 7.75 -30.86 11.51
N PHE A 12 6.48 -30.71 11.15
CA PHE A 12 5.98 -29.41 10.73
C PHE A 12 5.33 -28.78 11.96
N LEU A 13 6.18 -28.13 12.77
CA LEU A 13 5.79 -26.95 13.53
C LEU A 13 5.08 -26.03 12.54
N GLY A 14 3.75 -26.02 12.57
CA GLY A 14 2.98 -24.93 12.02
C GLY A 14 3.37 -23.69 12.80
N PHE A 15 4.30 -22.93 12.23
CA PHE A 15 4.65 -21.58 12.65
C PHE A 15 3.35 -20.78 12.69
N TYR A 16 2.79 -20.58 13.88
CA TYR A 16 1.78 -19.56 14.12
C TYR A 16 2.50 -18.21 13.99
N LEU A 17 2.62 -17.72 12.76
CA LEU A 17 3.02 -16.34 12.50
C LEU A 17 1.85 -15.40 12.83
N PRO A 18 2.10 -14.25 13.46
CA PRO A 18 1.06 -13.39 14.03
C PRO A 18 0.25 -12.70 12.93
N SER A 19 -0.83 -13.34 12.48
CA SER A 19 -1.76 -12.76 11.48
C SER A 19 -2.53 -11.55 12.00
N SER A 20 -2.54 -11.32 13.32
CA SER A 20 -3.30 -10.25 13.96
C SER A 20 -2.71 -8.86 13.73
N ALA A 21 -1.38 -8.72 13.72
CA ALA A 21 -0.72 -7.42 13.51
C ALA A 21 -0.92 -6.92 12.07
N LEU A 22 -0.71 -7.79 11.08
CA LEU A 22 -0.91 -7.45 9.66
C LEU A 22 -2.37 -7.14 9.33
N SER A 23 -3.34 -7.80 9.97
CA SER A 23 -4.77 -7.47 9.79
C SER A 23 -5.10 -6.10 10.38
N ALA A 24 -4.60 -5.79 11.58
CA ALA A 24 -4.85 -4.51 12.23
C ALA A 24 -4.25 -3.34 11.42
N ASP A 25 -3.08 -3.53 10.81
CA ASP A 25 -2.46 -2.53 9.95
C ASP A 25 -3.28 -2.28 8.68
N ARG A 26 -3.83 -3.32 8.06
CA ARG A 26 -4.69 -3.18 6.86
C ARG A 26 -6.00 -2.46 7.18
N ASP A 27 -6.68 -2.83 8.26
CA ASP A 27 -7.94 -2.18 8.66
C ASP A 27 -7.73 -0.70 8.98
N ALA A 28 -6.62 -0.35 9.65
CA ALA A 28 -6.27 1.05 9.94
C ALA A 28 -5.96 1.85 8.67
N ILE A 29 -5.23 1.25 7.72
CA ILE A 29 -4.92 1.84 6.41
C ILE A 29 -6.20 2.10 5.62
N GLU A 30 -7.07 1.10 5.48
CA GLU A 30 -8.32 1.22 4.73
C GLU A 30 -9.21 2.31 5.32
N LYS A 31 -9.33 2.33 6.66
CA LYS A 31 -10.10 3.36 7.37
C LYS A 31 -9.53 4.76 7.18
N GLY A 32 -8.21 4.92 7.26
CA GLY A 32 -7.55 6.21 7.07
C GLY A 32 -7.76 6.74 5.64
N VAL A 33 -7.56 5.89 4.63
CA VAL A 33 -7.80 6.24 3.22
C VAL A 33 -9.26 6.59 2.98
N ALA A 34 -10.19 5.78 3.50
CA ALA A 34 -11.63 6.05 3.39
C ALA A 34 -12.00 7.40 4.04
N ALA A 35 -11.47 7.71 5.23
CA ALA A 35 -11.75 8.97 5.91
C ALA A 35 -11.30 10.20 5.11
N VAL A 36 -10.14 10.13 4.42
CA VAL A 36 -9.68 11.21 3.53
C VAL A 36 -10.60 11.36 2.32
N VAL A 37 -11.01 10.24 1.70
CA VAL A 37 -11.93 10.25 0.57
C VAL A 37 -13.31 10.79 0.97
N ASP A 38 -13.84 10.37 2.11
CA ASP A 38 -15.15 10.80 2.63
C ASP A 38 -15.14 12.28 3.05
N ALA A 39 -14.00 12.80 3.53
CA ALA A 39 -13.82 14.21 3.82
C ALA A 39 -13.79 15.09 2.56
N GLY A 40 -13.49 14.51 1.38
CA GLY A 40 -13.39 15.22 0.11
C GLY A 40 -12.31 16.32 0.07
N THR A 41 -11.40 16.33 1.06
CA THR A 41 -10.36 17.34 1.22
C THR A 41 -8.99 16.67 1.11
N PHE A 42 -8.27 16.99 0.03
CA PHE A 42 -7.02 16.31 -0.35
C PHE A 42 -5.79 17.19 -0.09
N ASP A 43 -5.58 17.57 1.18
CA ASP A 43 -4.43 18.36 1.61
C ASP A 43 -3.55 17.59 2.62
N ASP A 44 -2.35 18.14 2.88
CA ASP A 44 -1.37 17.51 3.78
C ASP A 44 -1.94 17.35 5.20
N ALA A 45 -2.73 18.32 5.69
CA ALA A 45 -3.28 18.32 7.04
C ALA A 45 -4.30 17.18 7.24
N THR A 46 -5.23 17.03 6.30
CA THR A 46 -6.25 15.97 6.31
C THR A 46 -5.61 14.60 6.17
N CYS A 47 -4.64 14.46 5.26
CA CYS A 47 -3.93 13.19 5.08
C CYS A 47 -3.12 12.82 6.32
N GLN A 48 -2.44 13.77 6.95
CA GLN A 48 -1.68 13.53 8.17
C GLN A 48 -2.58 13.16 9.36
N ALA A 49 -3.73 13.82 9.50
CA ALA A 49 -4.67 13.56 10.59
C ALA A 49 -5.31 12.16 10.53
N ASN A 50 -5.36 11.55 9.34
CA ASN A 50 -6.00 10.25 9.10
C ASN A 50 -5.00 9.12 8.83
N ALA A 51 -3.71 9.41 8.72
CA ALA A 51 -2.70 8.39 8.48
C ALA A 51 -2.50 7.49 9.72
N PRO A 52 -2.37 6.16 9.54
CA PRO A 52 -1.94 5.27 10.61
C PRO A 52 -0.56 5.66 11.16
N GLU A 53 -0.28 5.28 12.40
CA GLU A 53 1.00 5.57 13.05
C GLU A 53 2.18 5.06 12.21
N SER A 54 3.21 5.89 12.05
CA SER A 54 4.42 5.60 11.25
C SER A 54 4.21 5.42 9.74
N LEU A 55 2.99 5.59 9.22
CA LEU A 55 2.68 5.60 7.79
C LEU A 55 2.27 7.00 7.33
N TYR A 56 2.07 7.14 6.02
CA TYR A 56 1.55 8.36 5.42
C TYR A 56 0.49 8.02 4.38
N ILE A 57 -0.53 8.88 4.29
CA ILE A 57 -1.47 8.87 3.18
C ILE A 57 -0.89 9.80 2.10
N PHE A 58 -0.85 9.33 0.86
CA PHE A 58 -0.52 10.12 -0.30
C PHE A 58 -1.75 10.35 -1.17
N VAL A 59 -1.70 11.43 -1.96
CA VAL A 59 -2.70 11.75 -2.97
C VAL A 59 -2.00 12.03 -4.29
N MET A 60 -2.51 11.41 -5.34
CA MET A 60 -2.03 11.52 -6.71
C MET A 60 -3.20 11.86 -7.63
N LYS A 61 -3.01 12.74 -8.62
CA LYS A 61 -3.97 12.90 -9.72
C LYS A 61 -3.89 11.72 -10.68
N ALA A 62 -4.93 11.52 -11.49
CA ALA A 62 -4.99 10.45 -12.49
C ALA A 62 -3.83 10.50 -13.52
N ASP A 63 -3.22 11.67 -13.76
CA ASP A 63 -2.07 11.84 -14.66
C ASP A 63 -0.71 11.56 -14.01
N GLY A 64 -0.71 11.20 -12.72
CA GLY A 64 0.48 10.85 -11.95
C GLY A 64 1.04 11.98 -11.08
N GLU A 65 0.51 13.21 -11.15
CA GLU A 65 0.99 14.32 -10.32
C GLU A 65 0.72 14.06 -8.83
N LEU A 66 1.75 14.14 -7.98
CA LEU A 66 1.62 13.98 -6.54
C LEU A 66 1.19 15.29 -5.88
N VAL A 67 0.02 15.27 -5.25
CA VAL A 67 -0.57 16.40 -4.51
C VAL A 67 -0.11 16.36 -3.04
N VAL A 68 -0.15 15.18 -2.44
CA VAL A 68 0.29 14.91 -1.08
C VAL A 68 1.25 13.74 -1.12
N HIS A 69 2.50 13.96 -0.70
CA HIS A 69 3.49 12.91 -0.52
C HIS A 69 4.69 13.49 0.24
N PRO A 70 5.34 12.76 1.19
CA PRO A 70 6.51 13.26 1.91
C PRO A 70 7.68 13.68 1.02
N LYS A 71 7.75 13.15 -0.21
CA LYS A 71 8.77 13.46 -1.23
C LYS A 71 8.21 14.22 -2.45
N LYS A 72 7.04 14.87 -2.37
CA LYS A 72 6.40 15.49 -3.55
C LYS A 72 7.25 16.53 -4.28
N ASP A 73 8.11 17.25 -3.56
CA ASP A 73 9.04 18.23 -4.16
C ASP A 73 10.15 17.57 -4.99
N ALA A 74 10.51 16.33 -4.67
CA ALA A 74 11.52 15.54 -5.40
C ALA A 74 10.90 14.60 -6.44
N ILE A 75 9.65 14.20 -6.22
CA ILE A 75 8.88 13.27 -7.05
C ILE A 75 7.56 13.98 -7.34
N VAL A 76 7.58 14.84 -8.36
CA VAL A 76 6.40 15.64 -8.73
C VAL A 76 5.37 14.76 -9.43
N ASN A 77 5.80 13.77 -10.24
CA ASN A 77 4.91 12.94 -11.02
C ASN A 77 5.40 11.47 -11.09
N LEU A 78 4.52 10.52 -10.73
CA LEU A 78 4.79 9.08 -10.74
C LEU A 78 4.70 8.44 -12.14
N ASN A 79 4.03 9.07 -13.10
CA ASN A 79 4.01 8.66 -14.51
C ASN A 79 5.31 9.04 -15.25
N ALA A 80 6.35 9.48 -14.53
CA ALA A 80 7.68 9.64 -15.12
C ALA A 80 8.33 8.26 -15.34
N PRO A 81 9.18 8.07 -16.36
CA PRO A 81 9.77 6.75 -16.69
C PRO A 81 10.46 6.04 -15.53
N LYS A 82 11.03 6.80 -14.58
CA LYS A 82 11.69 6.26 -13.38
C LYS A 82 10.72 5.57 -12.41
N PHE A 83 9.46 6.00 -12.37
CA PHE A 83 8.45 5.57 -11.41
C PHE A 83 7.29 4.81 -12.07
N GLN A 84 7.39 4.53 -13.37
CA GLN A 84 6.32 3.93 -14.16
C GLN A 84 5.74 2.67 -13.53
N VAL A 85 6.59 1.77 -13.02
CA VAL A 85 6.16 0.53 -12.35
C VAL A 85 5.26 0.81 -11.14
N ILE A 86 5.51 1.90 -10.41
CA ILE A 86 4.69 2.29 -9.27
C ILE A 86 3.38 2.91 -9.76
N TYR A 87 3.46 3.81 -10.75
CA TYR A 87 2.27 4.42 -11.35
C TYR A 87 1.31 3.37 -11.91
N ASP A 88 1.81 2.42 -12.71
CA ASP A 88 1.03 1.36 -13.34
C ASP A 88 0.25 0.51 -12.32
N GLU A 89 0.77 0.36 -11.11
CA GLU A 89 0.08 -0.31 -10.00
C GLU A 89 -0.91 0.63 -9.31
N VAL A 90 -0.51 1.85 -8.96
CA VAL A 90 -1.35 2.80 -8.22
C VAL A 90 -2.58 3.23 -9.03
N VAL A 91 -2.49 3.35 -10.36
CA VAL A 91 -3.64 3.69 -11.22
C VAL A 91 -4.70 2.59 -11.35
N LYS A 92 -4.45 1.40 -10.80
CA LYS A 92 -5.47 0.34 -10.70
C LYS A 92 -6.49 0.62 -9.59
N ALA A 93 -6.35 1.73 -8.86
CA ALA A 93 -7.29 2.17 -7.85
C ALA A 93 -8.73 2.13 -8.36
N THR A 94 -9.64 1.68 -7.50
CA THR A 94 -11.08 1.64 -7.76
C THR A 94 -11.83 2.50 -6.75
N PRO A 95 -13.09 2.89 -7.02
CA PRO A 95 -13.92 3.58 -6.03
C PRO A 95 -14.12 2.79 -4.73
N GLU A 96 -14.16 1.46 -4.80
CA GLU A 96 -14.27 0.57 -3.63
C GLU A 96 -12.93 0.49 -2.87
N GLY A 97 -11.83 0.70 -3.59
CA GLY A 97 -10.47 0.54 -3.12
C GLY A 97 -9.92 -0.84 -3.46
N THR A 98 -8.62 -0.92 -3.68
CA THR A 98 -7.93 -2.18 -3.96
C THR A 98 -6.53 -2.16 -3.35
N TRP A 99 -6.03 -3.35 -3.03
CA TRP A 99 -4.65 -3.52 -2.62
C TRP A 99 -3.77 -3.77 -3.84
N VAL A 100 -2.67 -3.05 -3.92
CA VAL A 100 -1.66 -3.16 -4.97
C VAL A 100 -0.29 -3.36 -4.36
N GLN A 101 0.61 -3.95 -5.14
CA GLN A 101 1.95 -4.29 -4.67
C GLN A 101 2.98 -3.86 -5.70
N TYR A 102 4.04 -3.19 -5.25
CA TYR A 102 5.13 -2.71 -6.09
C TYR A 102 6.42 -2.61 -5.29
N GLN A 103 7.54 -2.36 -5.98
CA GLN A 103 8.80 -2.03 -5.32
C GLN A 103 9.00 -0.52 -5.25
N TRP A 104 9.38 -0.03 -4.08
CA TRP A 104 9.73 1.36 -3.82
C TRP A 104 11.07 1.44 -3.08
N ASP A 105 12.04 2.16 -3.65
CA ASP A 105 13.41 2.26 -3.10
C ASP A 105 14.02 0.88 -2.73
N GLY A 106 13.76 -0.14 -3.58
CA GLY A 106 14.26 -1.51 -3.40
C GLY A 106 13.53 -2.34 -2.34
N LYS A 107 12.46 -1.82 -1.74
CA LYS A 107 11.61 -2.55 -0.79
C LYS A 107 10.26 -2.85 -1.41
N GLU A 108 9.72 -4.03 -1.11
CA GLU A 108 8.34 -4.35 -1.44
C GLU A 108 7.39 -3.46 -0.63
N LYS A 109 6.34 -2.98 -1.28
CA LYS A 109 5.27 -2.17 -0.69
C LYS A 109 3.93 -2.82 -0.93
N ASN A 110 3.10 -2.86 0.11
CA ASN A 110 1.70 -3.24 0.02
C ASN A 110 0.86 -2.01 0.32
N THR A 111 0.13 -1.53 -0.67
CA THR A 111 -0.56 -0.24 -0.61
C THR A 111 -2.03 -0.43 -0.91
N PHE A 112 -2.90 0.09 -0.04
CA PHE A 112 -4.30 0.26 -0.36
C PHE A 112 -4.48 1.57 -1.12
N VAL A 113 -5.15 1.52 -2.26
CA VAL A 113 -5.43 2.67 -3.11
C VAL A 113 -6.92 2.76 -3.42
N LYS A 114 -7.49 3.95 -3.32
CA LYS A 114 -8.90 4.24 -3.59
C LYS A 114 -9.02 5.44 -4.52
N GLN A 115 -9.87 5.30 -5.53
CA GLN A 115 -10.17 6.37 -6.47
C GLN A 115 -11.27 7.27 -5.90
N ALA A 116 -11.08 8.59 -6.02
CA ALA A 116 -12.04 9.61 -5.65
C ALA A 116 -12.07 10.71 -6.74
N GLY A 117 -12.94 10.53 -7.73
CA GLY A 117 -12.98 11.41 -8.91
C GLY A 117 -11.70 11.28 -9.75
N ASP A 118 -11.00 12.39 -9.91
CA ASP A 118 -9.70 12.50 -10.59
C ASP A 118 -8.50 12.26 -9.67
N MET A 119 -8.75 12.02 -8.37
CA MET A 119 -7.74 11.75 -7.37
C MET A 119 -7.65 10.25 -7.06
N ILE A 120 -6.45 9.82 -6.70
CA ILE A 120 -6.13 8.51 -6.14
C ILE A 120 -5.49 8.74 -4.79
N VAL A 121 -6.11 8.20 -3.75
CA VAL A 121 -5.64 8.28 -2.36
C VAL A 121 -5.08 6.92 -1.96
N GLY A 122 -3.89 6.88 -1.36
CA GLY A 122 -3.30 5.61 -0.95
C GLY A 122 -2.42 5.67 0.28
N CYS A 123 -2.22 4.51 0.91
CA CYS A 123 -1.35 4.32 2.07
C CYS A 123 -0.86 2.87 2.12
N GLY A 124 0.39 2.65 2.51
CA GLY A 124 1.02 1.33 2.47
C GLY A 124 2.31 1.21 3.25
N TYR A 125 2.63 -0.03 3.64
CA TYR A 125 3.83 -0.40 4.43
C TYR A 125 4.89 -1.11 3.60
#